data_AF-A0A3P2AFF4-F1
#
_entry.id   AF-A0A3P2AFF4-F1
#
_cell.length_a   1.000
_cell.length_b   1.000
_cell.length_c   1.000
_cell.angle_alpha   90.00
_cell.angle_beta   90.00
_cell.angle_gamma   90.00
#
_symmetry.space_group_name_H-M   'P 1'
#
loop_
_entity.id
_entity.type
_entity.pdbx_description
1 polymer ?
#
loop_
_entity_poly.entity_id
_entity_poly.type
_entity_poly.pdbx_seq_one_letter_code
_entity_poly.pdbx_strand_id
1 'polypeptide(L)' 'MFFSDKEQAASRKPDGILTKKINGKSFVTAIYFDKKSKETFQDKLLKVIHSKGK' A
#
# COMPACT_ATOMS: atom_id res chain seq x y z
N MET A 1 5.99 2.14 16.99
CA MET A 1 6.07 2.14 15.51
C MET A 1 4.82 2.81 14.98
N PHE A 2 4.80 4.15 14.97
CA PHE A 2 3.67 4.93 14.49
C PHE A 2 4.19 5.92 13.46
N PHE A 3 3.48 6.04 12.35
CA PHE A 3 3.82 6.98 11.28
C PHE A 3 3.61 8.42 11.77
N SER A 4 4.46 9.34 11.36
CA SER A 4 4.19 10.78 11.53
C SER A 4 3.10 11.21 10.54
N ASP A 5 2.21 12.12 10.95
CA ASP A 5 1.08 12.63 10.14
C ASP A 5 1.48 13.05 8.71
N LYS A 6 2.71 13.55 8.55
CA LYS A 6 3.30 13.89 7.24
C LYS A 6 3.51 12.70 6.28
N GLU A 7 3.88 11.51 6.78
CA GLU A 7 4.02 10.29 5.94
C GLU A 7 2.64 9.81 5.44
N GLN A 8 1.58 9.96 6.24
CA GLN A 8 0.21 9.69 5.81
C GLN A 8 -0.28 10.73 4.79
N ALA A 9 0.04 12.01 5.00
CA ALA A 9 -0.39 13.10 4.12
C ALA A 9 0.23 13.03 2.71
N ALA A 10 1.46 12.49 2.56
CA ALA A 10 2.07 12.26 1.26
C ALA A 10 1.40 11.10 0.46
N SER A 11 0.74 10.16 1.16
CA SER A 11 0.03 9.01 0.58
C SER A 11 -1.45 9.30 0.30
N ARG A 12 -1.83 10.56 0.01
CA ARG A 12 -3.18 10.97 -0.41
C ARG A 12 -3.55 10.50 -1.84
N LYS A 13 -3.16 9.29 -2.23
CA LYS A 13 -3.80 8.65 -3.39
C LYS A 13 -5.10 8.03 -2.87
N PRO A 14 -6.26 8.38 -3.46
CA PRO A 14 -7.54 7.86 -2.98
C PRO A 14 -7.63 6.33 -3.13
N ASP A 15 -6.85 5.78 -4.05
CA ASP A 15 -6.64 4.36 -4.24
C ASP A 15 -5.13 4.05 -4.21
N GLY A 16 -4.68 3.20 -3.28
CA GLY A 16 -3.25 2.98 -3.11
C GLY A 16 -2.87 1.99 -2.02
N ILE A 17 -1.61 1.55 -2.07
CA ILE A 17 -1.03 0.60 -1.12
C ILE A 17 0.23 1.22 -0.55
N LEU A 18 0.26 1.41 0.77
CA LEU A 18 1.44 1.87 1.47
C LEU A 18 2.27 0.68 1.90
N THR A 19 3.48 0.57 1.34
CA THR A 19 4.44 -0.46 1.71
C THR A 19 5.66 0.16 2.37
N LYS A 20 6.21 -0.52 3.37
CA LYS A 20 7.42 -0.12 4.06
C LYS A 20 8.42 -1.27 4.03
N LYS A 21 9.66 -0.98 3.69
CA LYS A 21 10.74 -1.95 3.74
C LYS A 21 11.38 -1.92 5.12
N ILE A 22 11.32 -3.04 5.84
CA ILE A 22 11.85 -3.20 7.19
C ILE A 22 12.72 -4.46 7.16
N ASN A 23 13.99 -4.36 7.56
CA ASN A 23 14.97 -5.48 7.52
C ASN A 23 15.00 -6.23 6.17
N GLY A 24 15.00 -5.51 5.06
CA GLY A 24 15.03 -6.12 3.72
C GLY A 24 13.70 -6.74 3.26
N LYS A 25 12.69 -6.82 4.12
CA LYS A 25 11.35 -7.34 3.83
C LYS A 25 10.37 -6.18 3.59
N SER A 26 9.51 -6.33 2.59
CA SER A 26 8.44 -5.36 2.32
C SER A 26 7.19 -5.76 3.09
N PHE A 27 6.64 -4.82 3.86
CA PHE A 27 5.41 -4.99 4.62
C PHE A 27 4.37 -4.01 4.10
N VAL A 28 3.16 -4.50 3.84
CA VAL A 28 2.00 -3.65 3.59
C VAL A 28 1.54 -3.08 4.93
N THR A 29 1.40 -1.77 5.01
CA THR A 29 1.11 -1.05 6.27
C THR A 29 -0.21 -0.30 6.23
N ALA A 30 -0.66 0.11 5.05
CA ALA A 30 -2.00 0.64 4.82
C ALA A 30 -2.47 0.30 3.41
N ILE A 31 -3.78 0.12 3.24
CA ILE A 31 -4.43 -0.03 1.94
C ILE A 31 -5.61 0.93 1.91
N TYR A 32 -5.67 1.75 0.87
CA TYR A 32 -6.69 2.75 0.64
C TYR A 32 -7.52 2.35 -0.58
N PHE A 33 -8.84 2.47 -0.44
CA PHE A 33 -9.80 2.21 -1.50
C PHE A 33 -10.51 3.49 -1.88
N ASP A 34 -10.44 3.84 -3.15
CA ASP A 34 -11.30 4.89 -3.66
C ASP A 34 -12.73 4.33 -3.78
N LYS A 35 -13.73 5.13 -3.43
CA LYS A 35 -15.14 4.73 -3.51
C LYS A 35 -15.60 4.34 -4.91
N LYS A 36 -14.89 4.80 -5.96
CA LYS A 36 -15.18 4.47 -7.36
C LYS A 36 -14.29 3.34 -7.88
N SER A 37 -13.33 2.86 -7.09
CA SER A 37 -12.44 1.77 -7.47
C SER A 37 -13.18 0.44 -7.48
N LYS A 38 -13.00 -0.32 -8.56
CA LYS A 38 -13.51 -1.70 -8.68
C LYS A 38 -12.53 -2.74 -8.17
N GLU A 39 -11.31 -2.34 -7.83
CA GLU A 39 -10.28 -3.27 -7.37
C GLU A 39 -10.58 -3.77 -5.97
N THR A 40 -10.51 -5.09 -5.80
CA THR A 40 -10.66 -5.70 -4.48
C THR A 40 -9.36 -5.63 -3.69
N PHE A 41 -9.46 -5.92 -2.39
CA PHE A 41 -8.30 -6.09 -1.53
C PHE A 41 -7.33 -7.17 -2.06
N GLN A 42 -7.86 -8.24 -2.63
CA GLN A 42 -7.05 -9.33 -3.18
C GLN A 42 -6.28 -8.87 -4.42
N ASP A 43 -6.93 -8.15 -5.35
CA ASP A 43 -6.27 -7.60 -6.55
C ASP A 43 -5.08 -6.71 -6.18
N LYS A 44 -5.28 -5.85 -5.19
CA LYS A 44 -4.24 -4.95 -4.67
C LYS A 44 -3.07 -5.71 -4.05
N LEU A 45 -3.34 -6.71 -3.20
CA LEU A 45 -2.28 -7.55 -2.63
C LEU A 45 -1.53 -8.34 -3.70
N LEU A 46 -2.24 -8.90 -4.68
CA LEU A 46 -1.63 -9.65 -5.77
C LEU A 46 -0.63 -8.80 -6.55
N LYS A 47 -0.97 -7.53 -6.84
CA LYS A 47 -0.06 -6.57 -7.48
C LYS A 47 1.24 -6.35 -6.69
N VAL A 48 1.16 -6.24 -5.36
CA VAL A 48 2.36 -6.07 -4.51
C VAL A 48 3.26 -7.30 -4.56
N ILE A 49 2.65 -8.48 -4.53
CA ILE A 49 3.39 -9.75 -4.55
C ILE A 49 4.03 -9.97 -5.94
N HIS A 50 3.28 -9.74 -7.01
CA HIS A 50 3.75 -9.92 -8.40
C HIS A 50 4.80 -8.88 -8.80
N SER A 51 4.79 -7.68 -8.20
CA SER A 51 5.84 -6.67 -8.41
C SER A 51 7.24 -7.13 -7.99
N LYS A 52 7.37 -8.25 -7.28
CA LYS A 52 8.64 -8.82 -6.80
C LYS A 52 9.22 -9.92 -7.72
N GLY A 53 8.53 -10.26 -8.81
CA GLY A 53 8.87 -11.37 -9.70
C GLY A 53 9.74 -11.02 -10.92
N LYS A 54 10.61 -10.02 -10.84
CA LYS A 54 11.60 -9.69 -11.89
C LYS A 54 13.00 -9.60 -11.30
#